data_AF-A0A965U519-F1
#
_entry.id   AF-A0A965U519-F1
#
_cell.length_a   1.000
_cell.length_b   1.000
_cell.length_c   1.000
_cell.angle_alpha   90.00
_cell.angle_beta   90.00
_cell.angle_gamma   90.00
#
_symmetry.space_group_name_H-M   'P 1'
#
loop_
_entity.id
_entity.type
_entity.pdbx_description
1 polymer ?
#
loop_
_entity_poly.entity_id
_entity_poly.type
_entity_poly.pdbx_seq_one_letter_code
_entity_poly.pdbx_strand_id
1 'polypeptide(L)'
;MEHILLWGSLWGLEEATLGHVLHLFPFKIGWFFWFPLSYFFMRQVYHKTNRAGSVLYTALLAAAFKLIDLLLPARLDMILNPAAAILLEGCAVFALCRIWEKRPTLAAFPAFSFAGTIGVSLLQGVLYLAYVFIISSLTPVIPPIKD
;
A
#
# COMPACT_ATOMS: atom_id res chain seq x y z
N MET A 1 -11.34 10.22 12.66
CA MET A 1 -9.93 10.58 12.92
C MET A 1 -9.25 9.51 13.75
N GLU A 2 -9.79 9.16 14.92
CA GLU A 2 -9.25 8.12 15.81
C GLU A 2 -8.94 6.79 15.12
N HIS A 3 -9.87 6.23 14.34
CA HIS A 3 -9.63 4.97 13.62
C HIS A 3 -8.52 5.06 12.56
N ILE A 4 -8.35 6.23 11.93
CA ILE A 4 -7.25 6.44 10.96
C ILE A 4 -5.92 6.41 11.70
N LEU A 5 -5.83 7.09 12.84
CA LEU A 5 -4.62 7.12 13.66
C LEU A 5 -4.28 5.71 14.16
N LEU A 6 -5.24 5.01 14.76
CA LEU A 6 -5.01 3.67 15.30
C LEU A 6 -4.54 2.69 14.21
N TRP A 7 -5.33 2.51 13.15
CA TRP A 7 -5.04 1.49 12.14
C TRP A 7 -3.90 1.87 11.21
N GLY A 8 -3.74 3.17 10.90
CA GLY A 8 -2.62 3.65 10.09
C GLY A 8 -1.29 3.55 10.84
N SER A 9 -1.27 3.84 12.14
CA SER A 9 -0.08 3.62 12.96
C SER A 9 0.24 2.14 13.15
N LEU A 10 -0.76 1.27 13.34
CA LEU A 10 -0.54 -0.17 13.43
C LEU A 10 0.05 -0.73 12.13
N TRP A 11 -0.51 -0.36 10.98
CA TRP A 11 0.03 -0.77 9.69
C TRP A 11 1.44 -0.22 9.45
N GLY A 12 1.67 1.06 9.75
CA GLY A 12 2.99 1.67 9.61
C GLY A 12 4.07 1.03 10.48
N LEU A 13 3.74 0.69 11.73
CA LEU A 13 4.65 -0.02 12.64
C LEU A 13 4.92 -1.45 12.17
N GLU A 14 3.88 -2.13 11.69
CA GLU A 14 3.96 -3.47 11.15
C GLU A 14 4.90 -3.51 9.93
N GLU A 15 4.78 -2.58 8.99
CA GLU A 15 5.68 -2.45 7.84
C GLU A 15 7.12 -2.04 8.24
N ALA A 16 7.27 -1.15 9.22
CA ALA A 16 8.59 -0.74 9.71
C ALA A 16 9.34 -1.89 10.42
N THR A 17 8.60 -2.82 11.04
CA THR A 17 9.18 -3.94 11.79
C THR A 17 9.26 -5.22 10.96
N LEU A 18 8.11 -5.76 10.54
CA LEU A 18 8.00 -7.01 9.80
C LEU A 18 8.47 -6.86 8.34
N GLY A 19 8.36 -5.66 7.76
CA GLY A 19 8.88 -5.38 6.42
C GLY A 19 10.38 -5.60 6.33
N HIS A 20 11.12 -5.27 7.40
CA HIS A 20 12.56 -5.52 7.47
C HIS A 20 12.89 -7.00 7.66
N VAL A 21 12.10 -7.71 8.49
CA VAL A 21 12.27 -9.14 8.74
C VAL A 21 12.05 -9.96 7.47
N LEU A 22 11.13 -9.57 6.60
CA LEU A 22 10.86 -10.32 5.37
C LEU A 22 11.97 -10.22 4.33
N HIS A 23 12.76 -9.15 4.34
CA HIS A 23 13.97 -9.06 3.53
C HIS A 23 15.06 -10.06 3.94
N LEU A 24 14.98 -10.60 5.16
CA LEU A 24 15.89 -11.64 5.63
C LEU A 24 15.49 -13.04 5.15
N PHE A 25 14.27 -13.22 4.64
CA PHE A 25 13.83 -14.51 4.10
C PHE A 25 14.30 -14.71 2.64
N PRO A 26 14.74 -15.93 2.27
CA PRO A 26 15.27 -16.22 0.94
C PRO A 26 14.21 -16.21 -0.18
N PHE A 27 12.92 -16.08 0.17
CA PHE A 27 11.83 -16.19 -0.78
C PHE A 27 11.23 -14.81 -1.12
N LYS A 28 11.25 -14.43 -2.41
CA LYS A 28 10.69 -13.17 -2.95
C LYS A 28 9.15 -13.21 -3.08
N ILE A 29 8.44 -13.75 -2.08
CA ILE A 29 6.95 -13.91 -2.08
C ILE A 29 6.25 -12.87 -1.20
N GLY A 30 7.00 -11.89 -0.67
CA GLY A 30 6.46 -10.92 0.29
C GLY A 30 5.19 -10.23 -0.20
N TRP A 31 5.11 -9.92 -1.50
CA TRP A 31 3.94 -9.33 -2.14
C TRP A 31 2.61 -10.04 -1.80
N PHE A 32 2.62 -11.37 -1.76
CA PHE A 32 1.42 -12.18 -1.49
C PHE A 32 0.90 -12.03 -0.05
N PHE A 33 1.78 -11.66 0.89
CA PHE A 33 1.42 -11.45 2.29
C PHE A 33 1.11 -9.99 2.59
N TRP A 34 1.87 -9.06 2.01
CA TRP A 34 1.77 -7.62 2.29
C TRP A 34 0.46 -7.03 1.80
N PHE A 35 0.03 -7.37 0.58
CA PHE A 35 -1.20 -6.82 0.04
C PHE A 35 -2.46 -7.23 0.85
N PRO A 36 -2.70 -8.51 1.20
CA PRO A 36 -3.84 -8.86 2.04
C PRO A 36 -3.82 -8.17 3.42
N LEU A 37 -2.63 -7.93 3.95
CA LEU A 37 -2.45 -7.30 5.26
C LEU A 37 -2.74 -5.79 5.22
N SER A 38 -2.18 -5.07 4.24
CA SER A 38 -2.52 -3.67 4.00
C SER A 38 -4.01 -3.49 3.72
N TYR A 39 -4.56 -4.39 2.92
CA TYR A 39 -5.98 -4.45 2.60
C TYR A 39 -6.85 -4.68 3.84
N PHE A 40 -6.41 -5.52 4.78
CA PHE A 40 -7.07 -5.71 6.07
C PHE A 40 -7.12 -4.40 6.87
N PHE A 41 -6.01 -3.69 7.01
CA PHE A 41 -5.97 -2.41 7.74
C PHE A 41 -6.91 -1.37 7.13
N MET A 42 -6.87 -1.22 5.80
CA MET A 42 -7.76 -0.30 5.07
C MET A 42 -9.23 -0.70 5.20
N ARG A 43 -9.54 -2.01 5.19
CA ARG A 43 -10.88 -2.52 5.42
C ARG A 43 -11.38 -2.16 6.81
N GLN A 44 -10.57 -2.33 7.86
CA GLN A 44 -11.00 -1.99 9.22
C GLN A 44 -11.36 -0.53 9.36
N VAL A 45 -10.55 0.38 8.78
CA VAL A 45 -10.86 1.81 8.80
C VAL A 45 -12.13 2.09 8.03
N TYR A 46 -12.26 1.55 6.82
CA TYR A 46 -13.43 1.81 5.98
C TYR A 46 -14.73 1.33 6.64
N HIS A 47 -14.76 0.15 7.24
CA HIS A 47 -15.93 -0.38 7.95
C HIS A 47 -16.34 0.49 9.15
N LYS A 48 -15.39 1.18 9.79
CA LYS A 48 -15.67 2.05 10.93
C LYS A 48 -16.06 3.47 10.53
N THR A 49 -15.56 3.97 9.40
CA THR A 49 -15.81 5.36 8.98
C THR A 49 -16.82 5.51 7.85
N ASN A 50 -17.08 4.45 7.07
CA ASN A 50 -17.84 4.46 5.82
C ASN A 50 -17.40 5.61 4.87
N ARG A 51 -16.10 5.90 4.84
CA ARG A 51 -15.52 6.99 4.03
C ARG A 51 -14.26 6.54 3.34
N ALA A 52 -14.24 6.63 2.01
CA ALA A 52 -13.13 6.27 1.15
C ALA A 52 -11.93 7.13 1.47
N GLY A 53 -12.12 8.43 1.72
CA GLY A 53 -11.03 9.32 2.13
C GLY A 53 -10.29 8.83 3.37
N SER A 54 -10.94 8.12 4.30
CA SER A 54 -10.27 7.54 5.46
C SER A 54 -9.27 6.45 5.08
N VAL A 55 -9.52 5.69 4.01
CA VAL A 55 -8.58 4.70 3.47
C VAL A 55 -7.30 5.40 3.01
N LEU A 56 -7.43 6.47 2.24
CA LEU A 56 -6.28 7.22 1.74
C LEU A 56 -5.45 7.84 2.88
N TYR A 57 -6.11 8.44 3.87
CA TYR A 57 -5.39 8.98 5.05
C TYR A 57 -4.70 7.90 5.88
N THR A 58 -5.24 6.69 5.91
CA THR A 58 -4.62 5.55 6.60
C THR A 58 -3.34 5.13 5.90
N ALA A 59 -3.37 5.02 4.57
CA ALA A 59 -2.18 4.72 3.77
C ALA A 59 -1.12 5.83 3.85
N LEU A 60 -1.53 7.10 3.82
CA LEU A 60 -0.62 8.23 4.02
C LEU A 60 0.07 8.16 5.39
N LEU A 61 -0.67 7.83 6.45
CA LEU A 61 -0.10 7.68 7.78
C LEU A 61 0.87 6.50 7.83
N ALA A 62 0.50 5.33 7.30
CA ALA A 62 1.37 4.16 7.26
C ALA A 62 2.67 4.43 6.48
N ALA A 63 2.57 5.09 5.33
CA ALA A 63 3.73 5.50 4.54
C ALA A 63 4.62 6.50 5.29
N ALA A 64 4.03 7.44 6.04
CA ALA A 64 4.79 8.37 6.87
C ALA A 64 5.59 7.64 7.96
N PHE A 65 4.99 6.62 8.60
CA PHE A 65 5.71 5.75 9.53
C PHE A 65 6.87 5.03 8.83
N LYS A 66 6.66 4.49 7.62
CA LYS A 66 7.73 3.85 6.86
C LYS A 66 8.89 4.79 6.52
N LEU A 67 8.60 6.07 6.25
CA LEU A 67 9.62 7.08 5.99
C LEU A 67 10.46 7.47 7.22
N ILE A 68 10.02 7.13 8.45
CA ILE A 68 10.84 7.30 9.65
C ILE A 68 12.13 6.47 9.54
N ASP A 69 12.11 5.35 8.80
CA ASP A 69 13.30 4.53 8.54
C ASP A 69 14.42 5.31 7.81
N LEU A 70 14.12 6.46 7.18
CA LEU A 70 15.15 7.35 6.60
C LEU A 70 16.11 7.93 7.65
N LEU A 71 15.72 7.91 8.92
CA LEU A 71 16.58 8.31 10.04
C LEU A 71 17.58 7.21 10.44
N LEU A 72 17.40 5.99 9.93
CA LEU A 72 18.29 4.86 10.16
C LEU A 72 19.32 4.77 9.02
N PRO A 73 20.53 4.22 9.29
CA PRO A 73 21.54 3.97 8.26
C PRO A 73 21.13 2.78 7.39
N ALA A 74 20.14 2.97 6.53
CA ALA A 74 19.62 1.99 5.58
C ALA A 74 19.61 2.57 4.16
N ARG A 75 19.58 1.70 3.16
CA ARG A 75 19.58 2.13 1.77
C ARG A 75 18.25 2.81 1.42
N LEU A 76 18.31 3.91 0.68
CA LEU A 76 17.13 4.72 0.33
C LEU A 76 16.08 3.93 -0.46
N ASP A 77 16.50 3.02 -1.34
CA ASP A 77 15.60 2.19 -2.14
C ASP A 77 14.79 1.21 -1.29
N MET A 78 15.36 0.70 -0.19
CA MET A 78 14.67 -0.20 0.75
C MET A 78 13.62 0.52 1.61
N ILE A 79 13.57 1.85 1.57
CA ILE A 79 12.63 2.67 2.35
C ILE A 79 11.61 3.34 1.43
N LEU A 80 12.09 4.01 0.38
CA LEU A 80 11.24 4.76 -0.54
C LEU A 80 10.35 3.85 -1.39
N ASN A 81 10.84 2.68 -1.81
CA ASN A 81 10.03 1.78 -2.62
C ASN A 81 8.85 1.19 -1.82
N PRO A 82 9.02 0.64 -0.59
CA PRO A 82 7.88 0.24 0.23
C PRO A 82 6.94 1.40 0.58
N ALA A 83 7.47 2.58 0.91
CA ALA A 83 6.63 3.75 1.19
C ALA A 83 5.77 4.15 -0.02
N ALA A 84 6.32 4.11 -1.23
CA ALA A 84 5.57 4.33 -2.47
C ALA A 84 4.53 3.22 -2.71
N ALA A 85 4.88 1.95 -2.47
CA ALA A 85 3.97 0.82 -2.61
C ALA A 85 2.72 0.96 -1.72
N ILE A 86 2.90 1.33 -0.45
CA ILE A 86 1.81 1.62 0.51
C ILE A 86 0.87 2.70 -0.05
N LEU A 87 1.42 3.79 -0.59
CA LEU A 87 0.62 4.87 -1.16
C LEU A 87 -0.16 4.41 -2.39
N LEU A 88 0.45 3.62 -3.27
CA LEU A 88 -0.22 3.09 -4.46
C LEU A 88 -1.33 2.11 -4.11
N GLU A 89 -1.12 1.26 -3.10
CA GLU A 89 -2.14 0.39 -2.52
C GLU A 89 -3.31 1.20 -1.97
N GLY A 90 -3.02 2.21 -1.15
CA GLY A 90 -4.00 3.16 -0.63
C GLY A 90 -4.82 3.82 -1.73
N CYS A 91 -4.16 4.29 -2.80
CA CYS A 91 -4.81 4.88 -3.96
C CYS A 91 -5.71 3.89 -4.71
N ALA A 92 -5.26 2.65 -4.90
CA ALA A 92 -6.04 1.61 -5.58
C ALA A 92 -7.33 1.28 -4.81
N VAL A 93 -7.24 1.06 -3.49
CA VAL A 93 -8.40 0.78 -2.63
C VAL A 93 -9.31 2.01 -2.55
N PHE A 94 -8.72 3.20 -2.40
CA PHE A 94 -9.46 4.46 -2.37
C PHE A 94 -10.29 4.66 -3.63
N ALA A 95 -9.69 4.47 -4.82
CA ALA A 95 -10.38 4.65 -6.09
C ALA A 95 -11.63 3.77 -6.18
N LEU A 96 -11.51 2.49 -5.82
CA LEU A 96 -12.63 1.56 -5.85
C LEU A 96 -13.71 1.90 -4.81
N CYS A 97 -13.31 2.22 -3.57
CA CYS A 97 -14.23 2.67 -2.53
C CYS A 97 -14.96 3.95 -2.95
N ARG A 98 -14.27 4.88 -3.60
CA ARG A 98 -14.82 6.17 -4.04
C ARG A 98 -15.81 6.01 -5.18
N ILE A 99 -15.55 5.11 -6.13
CA ILE A 99 -16.48 4.75 -7.19
C ILE A 99 -17.75 4.16 -6.58
N TRP A 100 -17.62 3.24 -5.63
CA TRP A 100 -18.76 2.61 -4.95
C TRP A 100 -19.60 3.62 -4.17
N GLU A 101 -18.97 4.52 -3.40
CA GLU A 101 -19.67 5.58 -2.67
C GLU A 101 -20.47 6.52 -3.57
N LYS A 102 -19.89 6.93 -4.70
CA LYS A 102 -20.53 7.91 -5.59
C LYS A 102 -21.53 7.27 -6.54
N ARG A 103 -21.31 6.02 -6.94
CA ARG A 103 -22.07 5.33 -7.98
C ARG A 103 -22.21 3.85 -7.63
N PRO A 104 -23.03 3.52 -6.61
CA PRO A 104 -23.19 2.13 -6.15
C PRO A 104 -23.72 1.20 -7.23
N THR A 105 -24.46 1.72 -8.22
CA THR A 105 -24.98 0.97 -9.38
C THR A 105 -23.94 0.66 -10.46
N LEU A 106 -22.85 1.42 -10.55
CA LEU A 106 -21.76 1.17 -11.50
C LEU A 106 -20.64 0.30 -10.92
N ALA A 107 -20.61 0.15 -9.60
CA ALA A 107 -19.68 -0.74 -8.93
C ALA A 107 -20.21 -2.18 -9.07
N ALA A 108 -19.74 -2.88 -10.10
CA ALA A 108 -20.09 -4.28 -10.33
C ALA A 108 -19.87 -5.15 -9.08
N PHE A 109 -18.87 -4.80 -8.25
CA PHE A 109 -18.58 -5.48 -7.00
C PHE A 109 -18.13 -4.49 -5.91
N PRO A 110 -18.56 -4.66 -4.64
CA PRO A 110 -18.05 -3.86 -3.52
C PRO A 110 -16.54 -4.01 -3.40
N ALA A 111 -15.84 -2.95 -2.97
CA ALA A 111 -14.39 -2.96 -2.85
C ALA A 111 -13.90 -4.21 -2.10
N PHE A 112 -14.52 -4.51 -0.96
CA PHE A 112 -14.20 -5.62 -0.03
C PHE A 112 -14.86 -6.96 -0.35
N SER A 113 -15.38 -7.14 -1.57
CA SER A 113 -15.80 -8.46 -2.06
C SER A 113 -14.62 -9.21 -2.68
N PHE A 114 -14.78 -10.51 -2.94
CA PHE A 114 -13.73 -11.31 -3.59
C PHE A 114 -13.33 -10.73 -4.97
N ALA A 115 -14.31 -10.44 -5.82
CA ALA A 115 -14.07 -9.84 -7.13
C ALA A 115 -13.50 -8.40 -7.02
N GLY A 116 -13.96 -7.62 -6.04
CA GLY A 116 -13.41 -6.30 -5.76
C GLY A 116 -11.94 -6.36 -5.33
N THR A 117 -11.56 -7.35 -4.51
CA THR A 117 -10.19 -7.56 -4.06
C THR A 117 -9.27 -7.89 -5.24
N ILE A 118 -9.70 -8.78 -6.15
CA ILE A 118 -8.97 -9.07 -7.39
C ILE A 118 -8.80 -7.80 -8.23
N GLY A 119 -9.88 -7.01 -8.37
CA GLY A 119 -9.84 -5.75 -9.11
C GLY A 119 -8.84 -4.76 -8.51
N VAL A 120 -8.80 -4.61 -7.18
CA VAL A 120 -7.81 -3.76 -6.49
C VAL A 120 -6.40 -4.32 -6.68
N SER A 121 -6.17 -5.63 -6.53
CA SER A 121 -4.84 -6.23 -6.69
C SER A 121 -4.30 -5.99 -8.11
N LEU A 122 -5.14 -6.14 -9.13
CA LEU A 122 -4.76 -5.86 -10.51
C LEU A 122 -4.46 -4.38 -10.73
N LEU A 123 -5.34 -3.50 -10.22
CA LEU A 123 -5.15 -2.05 -10.31
C LEU A 123 -3.84 -1.63 -9.64
N GLN A 124 -3.59 -2.13 -8.43
CA GLN A 124 -2.36 -1.90 -7.70
C GLN A 124 -1.16 -2.37 -8.53
N GLY A 125 -1.21 -3.57 -9.14
CA GLY A 125 -0.10 -4.10 -9.91
C GLY A 125 0.23 -3.21 -11.12
N VAL A 126 -0.81 -2.70 -11.80
CA VAL A 126 -0.66 -1.73 -12.90
C VAL A 126 -0.04 -0.42 -12.40
N LEU A 127 -0.53 0.11 -11.28
CA LEU A 127 0.01 1.35 -10.69
C LEU A 127 1.46 1.20 -10.26
N TYR A 128 1.82 0.06 -9.67
CA TYR A 128 3.19 -0.23 -9.24
C TYR A 128 4.13 -0.42 -10.43
N LEU A 129 3.70 -1.13 -11.48
CA LEU A 129 4.47 -1.24 -12.72
C LEU A 129 4.69 0.12 -13.39
N ALA A 130 3.66 0.97 -13.42
CA ALA A 130 3.79 2.34 -13.92
C ALA A 130 4.79 3.15 -13.10
N TYR A 131 4.74 3.05 -11.76
CA TYR A 131 5.71 3.67 -10.86
C TYR A 131 7.15 3.22 -11.15
N VAL A 132 7.39 1.90 -11.25
CA VAL A 132 8.72 1.34 -11.54
C VAL A 132 9.21 1.81 -12.92
N PHE A 133 8.35 1.83 -13.93
CA PHE A 133 8.70 2.31 -15.27
C PHE A 133 9.08 3.80 -15.27
N ILE A 134 8.32 4.63 -14.54
CA ILE A 134 8.61 6.07 -14.40
C ILE A 134 9.95 6.27 -13.69
N ILE A 135 10.17 5.63 -12.53
CA ILE A 135 11.44 5.75 -11.81
C ILE A 135 12.61 5.26 -12.66
N SER A 136 12.47 4.11 -13.32
CA SER A 136 13.53 3.55 -14.19
C SER A 136 13.87 4.45 -15.37
N SER A 137 12.90 5.19 -15.93
CA SER A 137 13.16 6.13 -17.02
C SER A 137 13.79 7.44 -16.55
N LEU A 138 13.54 7.85 -15.30
CA LEU A 138 14.11 9.05 -14.68
C LEU A 138 15.52 8.83 -14.12
N THR A 139 15.84 7.60 -13.70
CA THR A 139 17.16 7.24 -13.17
C THR A 139 17.82 6.15 -14.03
N PRO A 140 18.44 6.48 -15.18
CA PRO A 140 19.21 5.50 -15.96
C PRO A 140 20.48 5.00 -15.25
N VAL A 141 20.76 5.42 -14.00
CA VAL A 141 21.98 5.11 -13.24
C VAL A 141 21.64 4.64 -11.83
N ILE A 142 20.86 3.58 -11.71
CA ILE A 142 20.93 2.70 -10.54
C ILE A 142 21.17 1.30 -11.12
N PRO A 143 22.39 0.73 -11.00
CA PRO A 143 22.67 -0.57 -11.57
C PRO A 143 21.70 -1.61 -10.98
N PRO A 144 21.23 -2.58 -11.78
CA PRO A 144 20.41 -3.67 -11.26
C PRO A 144 21.16 -4.34 -10.11
N ILE A 145 20.41 -4.68 -9.07
CA ILE A 145 20.86 -5.49 -7.94
C ILE A 145 21.55 -6.72 -8.53
N LYS A 146 22.88 -6.80 -8.40
CA LYS A 146 23.57 -8.09 -8.50
C LYS A 146 23.19 -8.86 -7.25
N ASP A 147 22.54 -9.99 -7.46
CA ASP A 147 22.21 -10.98 -6.43
C ASP A 147 23.44 -11.33 -5.57
#